data_AF-A0A1C0AHL4-F1
#
_entry.id   AF-A0A1C0AHL4-F1
#
_cell.length_a   1.000
_cell.length_b   1.000
_cell.length_c   1.000
_cell.angle_alpha   90.00
_cell.angle_beta   90.00
_cell.angle_gamma   90.00
#
_symmetry.space_group_name_H-M   'P 1'
#
loop_
_entity.id
_entity.type
_entity.pdbx_description
1 polymer ?
#
loop_
_entity_poly.entity_id
_entity_poly.type
_entity_poly.pdbx_seq_one_letter_code
_entity_poly.pdbx_strand_id
1 'polypeptide(L)'
;MAVSGLFSLVLLSLTVVMALAAALLLGRRRARSLAFDESVYPGLRSLRRATIGWRVIGMVAGAVVAVGAVSFGHLRPYAFAAPLLAATAVVAAIVVGQRSVYKAARVRGSAGIEHRRLRDYLPAALTRWVACLLALLLTAVLFSTLAASPDDMGRAGRAVAASWTQGDGAAEGVFGSLRSPYPGSFYTLWVGIALVLLLVATGIGLGMTARRPRNGADPELVRVDDALRRITAEGIVAGLGVGVGGAAFAVLLVGGMDLVQLAPVPLVTAAGVVSLLGAVVALVGLIGAGVILLVPRDGGAR
;
A
#
# COMPACT_ATOMS: atom_id res chain seq x y z
N MET A 1 -33.11 10.02 -5.91
CA MET A 1 -31.67 10.08 -6.25
C MET A 1 -30.82 10.89 -5.25
N ALA A 2 -31.30 11.98 -4.64
CA ALA A 2 -30.50 12.74 -3.65
C ALA A 2 -30.18 11.98 -2.34
N VAL A 3 -31.09 11.10 -1.90
CA VAL A 3 -30.95 10.36 -0.63
C VAL A 3 -29.84 9.30 -0.67
N SER A 4 -29.64 8.62 -1.81
CA SER A 4 -28.57 7.63 -1.97
C SER A 4 -27.18 8.28 -1.98
N GLY A 5 -27.04 9.45 -2.60
CA GLY A 5 -25.78 10.22 -2.60
C GLY A 5 -25.37 10.70 -1.20
N LEU A 6 -26.32 11.23 -0.43
CA LEU A 6 -26.07 11.69 0.94
C LEU A 6 -25.64 10.52 1.84
N PHE A 7 -26.30 9.36 1.73
CA PHE A 7 -25.96 8.18 2.52
C PHE A 7 -24.55 7.66 2.23
N SER A 8 -24.15 7.57 0.96
CA SER A 8 -22.79 7.15 0.57
C SER A 8 -21.72 8.12 1.08
N LEU A 9 -21.98 9.43 1.05
CA LEU A 9 -21.06 10.44 1.57
C LEU A 9 -20.91 10.36 3.10
N VAL A 10 -22.02 10.18 3.82
CA VAL A 10 -22.00 10.00 5.28
C VAL A 10 -21.23 8.73 5.65
N LEU A 11 -21.48 7.62 4.95
CA LEU A 11 -20.78 6.36 5.20
C LEU A 11 -19.27 6.49 4.93
N LEU A 12 -18.89 7.14 3.82
CA LEU A 12 -17.50 7.35 3.45
C LEU A 12 -16.79 8.23 4.49
N SER A 13 -17.40 9.35 4.87
CA SER A 13 -16.84 10.29 5.85
C SER A 13 -16.68 9.65 7.23
N LEU A 14 -17.68 8.90 7.72
CA LEU A 14 -17.60 8.13 8.96
C LEU A 14 -16.45 7.12 8.90
N THR A 15 -16.30 6.41 7.77
CA THR A 15 -15.24 5.43 7.56
C THR A 15 -13.86 6.09 7.63
N VAL A 16 -13.67 7.23 6.97
CA VAL A 16 -12.42 8.00 7.00
C VAL A 16 -12.10 8.46 8.43
N VAL A 17 -13.08 8.99 9.15
CA VAL A 17 -12.89 9.44 10.55
C VAL A 17 -12.51 8.28 11.46
N MET A 18 -13.22 7.15 11.36
CA MET A 18 -12.94 5.96 12.16
C MET A 18 -11.56 5.37 11.85
N ALA A 19 -11.17 5.36 10.58
CA ALA A 19 -9.87 4.88 10.17
C ALA A 19 -8.74 5.81 10.67
N LEU A 20 -8.93 7.13 10.61
CA LEU A 20 -8.00 8.10 11.17
C LEU A 20 -7.87 7.97 12.70
N ALA A 21 -8.99 7.82 13.41
CA ALA A 21 -8.98 7.60 14.85
C ALA A 21 -8.24 6.31 15.23
N ALA A 22 -8.49 5.22 14.49
CA ALA A 22 -7.75 3.97 14.65
C ALA A 22 -6.25 4.16 14.39
N ALA A 23 -5.88 4.95 13.37
CA ALA A 23 -4.49 5.27 13.06
C ALA A 23 -3.78 5.96 14.24
N LEU A 24 -4.42 6.98 14.80
CA LEU A 24 -3.90 7.77 15.91
C LEU A 24 -3.77 6.90 17.18
N LEU A 25 -4.75 6.03 17.45
CA LEU A 25 -4.71 5.12 18.59
C LEU A 25 -3.60 4.07 18.45
N LEU A 26 -3.45 3.47 17.25
CA LEU A 26 -2.40 2.50 16.96
C LEU A 26 -1.01 3.15 17.04
N GLY A 27 -0.86 4.36 16.49
CA GLY A 27 0.37 5.15 16.54
C GLY A 27 0.76 5.49 17.98
N ARG A 28 -0.20 5.94 18.81
CA ARG A 28 0.03 6.22 20.24
C ARG A 28 0.44 4.97 21.01
N ARG A 29 -0.24 3.84 20.79
CA ARG A 29 0.10 2.57 21.46
C ARG A 29 1.51 2.11 21.11
N ARG A 30 1.91 2.22 19.85
CA ARG A 30 3.26 1.88 19.41
C ARG A 30 4.33 2.85 19.93
N ALA A 31 4.05 4.15 19.91
CA ALA A 31 4.96 5.16 20.43
C ALA A 31 5.29 4.94 21.92
N ARG A 32 4.33 4.45 22.72
CA ARG A 32 4.56 4.10 24.12
C ARG A 32 5.39 2.82 24.30
N SER A 33 5.33 1.91 23.34
CA SER A 33 6.16 0.71 23.38
C SER A 33 7.62 0.96 23.02
N LEU A 34 8.00 2.20 22.64
CA LEU A 34 9.32 2.64 22.15
C LEU A 34 10.29 3.16 23.22
N ALA A 35 10.10 2.77 24.49
CA ALA A 35 10.88 3.28 25.61
C ALA A 35 12.22 2.53 25.73
N PHE A 36 13.19 2.90 24.90
CA PHE A 36 14.59 2.56 25.12
C PHE A 36 15.27 3.61 25.98
N ASP A 37 16.14 3.15 26.89
CA ASP A 37 17.01 4.05 27.64
C ASP A 37 18.13 4.57 26.73
N GLU A 38 17.86 5.69 26.05
CA GLU A 38 18.81 6.36 25.15
C GLU A 38 20.11 6.79 25.86
N SER A 39 20.12 6.84 27.20
CA SER A 39 21.30 7.20 27.98
C SER A 39 22.39 6.12 27.95
N VAL A 40 22.00 4.84 27.80
CA VAL A 40 22.91 3.70 27.84
C VAL A 40 23.60 3.49 26.47
N TYR A 41 22.96 3.85 25.35
CA TYR A 41 23.50 3.64 24.00
C TYR A 41 23.33 4.87 23.10
N PRO A 42 24.20 5.90 23.21
CA PRO A 42 24.07 7.14 22.43
C PRO A 42 24.12 6.93 20.90
N GLY A 43 24.81 5.88 20.43
CA GLY A 43 24.86 5.50 19.02
C GLY A 43 23.53 5.03 18.42
N LEU A 44 22.59 4.56 19.25
CA LEU A 44 21.24 4.18 18.78
C LEU A 44 20.40 5.40 18.44
N ARG A 45 20.63 6.52 19.13
CA ARG A 45 19.88 7.76 18.92
C ARG A 45 20.14 8.34 17.53
N SER A 46 21.39 8.36 17.08
CA SER A 46 21.76 8.84 15.74
C SER A 46 21.19 7.93 14.64
N LEU A 47 21.27 6.61 14.83
CA LEU A 47 20.72 5.62 13.92
C LEU A 47 19.19 5.71 13.80
N ARG A 48 18.49 5.92 14.92
CA ARG A 48 17.04 6.14 14.97
C ARG A 48 16.66 7.39 14.20
N ARG A 49 17.32 8.52 14.45
CA ARG A 49 17.09 9.78 13.74
C ARG A 49 17.34 9.65 12.25
N ALA A 50 18.43 8.99 11.85
CA ALA A 50 18.72 8.73 10.45
C ALA A 50 17.62 7.87 9.80
N THR A 51 17.18 6.79 10.47
CA THR A 51 16.12 5.91 9.97
C THR A 51 14.79 6.66 9.80
N ILE A 52 14.40 7.48 10.78
CA ILE A 52 13.20 8.32 10.69
C ILE A 52 13.35 9.35 9.57
N GLY A 53 14.51 10.02 9.48
CA GLY A 53 14.80 11.00 8.44
C GLY A 53 14.66 10.42 7.03
N TRP A 54 15.24 9.24 6.78
CA TRP A 54 15.11 8.56 5.48
C TRP A 54 13.69 8.11 5.17
N ARG A 55 12.89 7.73 6.17
CA ARG A 55 11.45 7.44 5.98
C ARG A 55 10.70 8.71 5.59
N VAL A 56 10.96 9.83 6.24
CA VAL A 56 10.35 11.13 5.91
C VAL A 56 10.74 11.58 4.51
N ILE A 57 12.02 11.52 4.15
CA ILE A 57 12.49 11.79 2.79
C ILE A 57 11.78 10.89 1.78
N GLY A 58 11.66 9.59 2.09
CA GLY A 58 10.94 8.63 1.26
C GLY A 58 9.47 8.99 1.06
N MET A 59 8.78 9.44 2.11
CA MET A 59 7.37 9.88 2.01
C MET A 59 7.22 11.15 1.19
N VAL A 60 8.10 12.13 1.36
CA VAL A 60 8.10 13.36 0.55
C VAL A 60 8.38 13.03 -0.91
N ALA A 61 9.42 12.24 -1.20
CA ALA A 61 9.71 11.77 -2.54
C ALA A 61 8.56 10.96 -3.14
N GLY A 62 7.93 10.09 -2.35
CA GLY A 62 6.75 9.33 -2.76
C GLY A 62 5.56 10.22 -3.09
N ALA A 63 5.29 11.25 -2.29
CA ALA A 63 4.24 12.23 -2.56
C ALA A 63 4.50 12.98 -3.88
N VAL A 64 5.74 13.42 -4.12
CA VAL A 64 6.14 14.06 -5.38
C VAL A 64 5.94 13.10 -6.56
N VAL A 65 6.35 11.83 -6.43
CA VAL A 65 6.15 10.80 -7.46
C VAL A 65 4.67 10.54 -7.72
N ALA A 66 3.84 10.47 -6.69
CA ALA A 66 2.38 10.31 -6.85
C ALA A 66 1.76 11.49 -7.59
N VAL A 67 2.08 12.73 -7.18
CA VAL A 67 1.59 13.94 -7.84
C VAL A 67 2.05 13.98 -9.30
N GLY A 68 3.32 13.67 -9.56
CA GLY A 68 3.86 13.54 -10.91
C GLY A 68 3.11 12.51 -11.73
N ALA A 69 2.90 11.29 -11.21
CA ALA A 69 2.19 10.22 -11.90
C ALA A 69 0.75 10.61 -12.25
N VAL A 70 0.00 11.21 -11.31
CA VAL A 70 -1.38 11.65 -11.55
C VAL A 70 -1.44 12.81 -12.55
N SER A 71 -0.39 13.64 -12.60
CA SER A 71 -0.33 14.82 -13.47
C SER A 71 0.22 14.52 -14.88
N PHE A 72 0.87 13.37 -15.07
CA PHE A 72 1.58 13.05 -16.30
C PHE A 72 0.70 12.27 -17.31
N GLY A 73 0.83 12.65 -18.59
CA GLY A 73 0.17 12.00 -19.71
C GLY A 73 -1.26 12.49 -19.98
N HIS A 74 -1.64 12.51 -21.25
CA HIS A 74 -3.04 12.71 -21.65
C HIS A 74 -3.90 11.57 -21.08
N LEU A 75 -5.04 11.89 -20.48
CA LEU A 75 -5.95 10.92 -19.82
C LEU A 75 -5.42 10.26 -18.54
N ARG A 76 -4.27 10.73 -18.00
CA ARG A 76 -3.72 10.32 -16.69
C ARG A 76 -3.63 8.79 -16.50
N PRO A 77 -2.97 8.05 -17.40
CA PRO A 77 -2.94 6.59 -17.37
C PRO A 77 -2.29 6.02 -16.10
N TYR A 78 -1.48 6.81 -15.39
CA TYR A 78 -0.79 6.39 -14.17
C TYR A 78 -1.56 6.67 -12.87
N ALA A 79 -2.78 7.22 -12.93
CA ALA A 79 -3.51 7.66 -11.74
C ALA A 79 -3.68 6.54 -10.69
N PHE A 80 -4.04 5.33 -11.13
CA PHE A 80 -4.20 4.16 -10.26
C PHE A 80 -2.87 3.50 -9.85
N ALA A 81 -1.79 3.74 -10.60
CA ALA A 81 -0.45 3.26 -10.29
C ALA A 81 0.30 4.16 -9.30
N ALA A 82 -0.17 5.41 -9.11
CA ALA A 82 0.49 6.41 -8.28
C ALA A 82 0.80 5.94 -6.84
N PRO A 83 -0.09 5.23 -6.11
CA PRO A 83 0.24 4.73 -4.77
C PRO A 83 1.40 3.72 -4.75
N LEU A 84 1.49 2.86 -5.77
CA LEU A 84 2.56 1.87 -5.90
C LEU A 84 3.90 2.53 -6.22
N LEU A 85 3.89 3.52 -7.13
CA LEU A 85 5.08 4.30 -7.46
C LEU A 85 5.58 5.11 -6.25
N ALA A 86 4.67 5.73 -5.51
CA ALA A 86 5.00 6.43 -4.27
C ALA A 86 5.61 5.50 -3.21
N ALA A 87 5.00 4.34 -2.99
CA ALA A 87 5.53 3.32 -2.09
C ALA A 87 6.89 2.79 -2.54
N THR A 88 7.13 2.71 -3.85
CA THR A 88 8.44 2.32 -4.41
C THR A 88 9.52 3.33 -4.02
N ALA A 89 9.24 4.63 -4.14
CA ALA A 89 10.14 5.69 -3.69
C ALA A 89 10.42 5.63 -2.18
N VAL A 90 9.39 5.35 -1.37
CA VAL A 90 9.53 5.14 0.08
C VAL A 90 10.46 3.96 0.38
N VAL A 91 10.21 2.80 -0.22
CA VAL A 91 11.03 1.60 -0.01
C VAL A 91 12.47 1.84 -0.48
N ALA A 92 12.65 2.48 -1.64
CA ALA A 92 13.98 2.84 -2.14
C ALA A 92 14.73 3.77 -1.16
N ALA A 93 14.07 4.79 -0.62
CA ALA A 93 14.66 5.69 0.37
C ALA A 93 15.05 4.96 1.67
N ILE A 94 14.25 4.00 2.13
CA ILE A 94 14.62 3.14 3.27
C ILE A 94 15.88 2.34 2.95
N VAL A 95 15.95 1.72 1.77
CA VAL A 95 17.12 0.92 1.34
C VAL A 95 18.38 1.78 1.23
N VAL A 96 18.28 2.96 0.63
CA VAL A 96 19.37 3.94 0.54
C VAL A 96 19.81 4.39 1.94
N GLY A 97 18.86 4.69 2.80
CA GLY A 97 19.11 5.09 4.18
C GLY A 97 19.90 4.04 4.96
N GLN A 98 19.48 2.77 4.88
CA GLN A 98 20.19 1.65 5.49
C GLN A 98 21.64 1.53 4.97
N ARG A 99 21.83 1.68 3.65
CA ARG A 99 23.16 1.60 3.04
C ARG A 99 24.07 2.76 3.46
N SER A 100 23.52 3.97 3.59
CA SER A 100 24.28 5.16 3.97
C SER A 100 24.84 5.05 5.39
N VAL A 101 24.03 4.60 6.34
CA VAL A 101 24.45 4.47 7.74
C VAL A 101 25.43 3.30 7.92
N TYR A 102 25.27 2.22 7.17
CA TYR A 102 26.16 1.06 7.25
C TYR A 102 27.59 1.34 6.77
N LYS A 103 27.78 2.19 5.75
CA LYS A 103 29.13 2.51 5.24
C LYS A 103 30.00 3.15 6.33
N ALA A 104 29.40 3.86 7.27
CA ALA A 104 30.10 4.49 8.40
C ALA A 104 30.52 3.50 9.51
N ALA A 105 29.96 2.28 9.55
CA ALA A 105 30.12 1.33 10.67
C ALA A 105 31.06 0.14 10.36
N ARG A 106 31.84 0.17 9.27
CA ARG A 106 32.76 -0.94 8.92
C ARG A 106 34.00 -0.95 9.80
N VAL A 107 34.05 -1.87 10.77
CA VAL A 107 35.27 -2.26 11.50
C VAL A 107 35.61 -3.70 11.11
N ARG A 108 36.89 -4.00 10.87
CA ARG A 108 37.37 -5.38 10.59
C ARG A 108 37.09 -6.27 11.81
N GLY A 109 36.43 -7.42 11.62
CA GLY A 109 36.14 -8.37 12.70
C GLY A 109 35.84 -9.78 12.18
N SER A 110 35.89 -10.77 13.08
CA SER A 110 35.66 -12.19 12.78
C SER A 110 34.21 -12.45 12.33
N ALA A 111 34.04 -13.12 11.19
CA ALA A 111 32.73 -13.53 10.70
C ALA A 111 32.30 -14.85 11.36
N GLY A 112 31.27 -14.81 12.21
CA GLY A 112 30.60 -16.01 12.68
C GLY A 112 29.74 -16.63 11.57
N ILE A 113 29.84 -17.94 11.35
CA ILE A 113 29.00 -18.68 10.40
C ILE A 113 27.69 -19.03 11.11
N GLU A 114 26.58 -18.44 10.66
CA GLU A 114 25.25 -18.68 11.20
C GLU A 114 24.25 -18.82 10.05
N HIS A 115 23.34 -19.80 10.13
CA HIS A 115 22.29 -19.98 9.13
C HIS A 115 21.17 -18.97 9.35
N ARG A 116 21.12 -17.92 8.53
CA ARG A 116 20.10 -16.86 8.63
C ARG A 116 19.00 -17.05 7.60
N ARG A 117 17.75 -17.17 8.03
CA ARG A 117 16.60 -17.24 7.12
C ARG A 117 15.87 -15.90 7.12
N LEU A 118 15.44 -15.45 5.94
CA LEU A 118 14.70 -14.19 5.80
C LEU A 118 13.44 -14.16 6.67
N ARG A 119 12.77 -15.32 6.78
CA ARG A 119 11.54 -15.50 7.56
C ARG A 119 11.70 -15.15 9.05
N ASP A 120 12.92 -15.23 9.59
CA ASP A 120 13.20 -14.97 11.00
C ASP A 120 13.13 -13.46 11.34
N TYR A 121 13.19 -12.61 10.31
CA TYR A 121 13.12 -11.15 10.42
C TYR A 121 11.77 -10.58 9.97
N LEU A 122 10.94 -11.37 9.30
CA LEU A 122 9.67 -10.89 8.75
C LEU A 122 8.57 -10.87 9.82
N PRO A 123 7.84 -9.74 9.98
CA PRO A 123 6.71 -9.68 10.89
C PRO A 123 5.52 -10.48 10.36
N ALA A 124 5.41 -11.76 10.76
CA ALA A 124 4.45 -12.72 10.20
C ALA A 124 2.99 -12.23 10.13
N ALA A 125 2.52 -11.47 11.13
CA ALA A 125 1.17 -10.88 11.11
C ALA A 125 1.03 -9.82 10.00
N LEU A 126 1.98 -8.90 9.91
CA LEU A 126 1.99 -7.86 8.87
C LEU A 126 2.17 -8.48 7.48
N THR A 127 3.08 -9.45 7.32
CA THR A 127 3.28 -10.15 6.04
C THR A 127 2.00 -10.84 5.57
N ARG A 128 1.28 -11.53 6.46
CA ARG A 128 -0.02 -12.13 6.12
C ARG A 128 -1.04 -11.07 5.69
N TRP A 129 -1.13 -9.96 6.42
CA TRP A 129 -2.02 -8.85 6.05
C TRP A 129 -1.68 -8.22 4.71
N VAL A 130 -0.41 -7.96 4.42
CA VAL A 130 0.02 -7.43 3.12
C VAL A 130 -0.25 -8.44 2.01
N ALA A 131 -0.10 -9.74 2.26
CA ALA A 131 -0.48 -10.78 1.30
C ALA A 131 -1.99 -10.78 1.01
N CYS A 132 -2.85 -10.62 2.03
CA CYS A 132 -4.29 -10.48 1.83
C CYS A 132 -4.65 -9.23 1.02
N LEU A 133 -4.01 -8.09 1.30
CA LEU A 133 -4.19 -6.86 0.51
C LEU A 133 -3.72 -7.02 -0.93
N LEU A 134 -2.63 -7.76 -1.16
CA LEU A 134 -2.14 -8.07 -2.50
C LEU A 134 -3.12 -8.94 -3.26
N ALA A 135 -3.66 -9.99 -2.63
CA ALA A 135 -4.70 -10.82 -3.23
C ALA A 135 -5.95 -9.98 -3.57
N LEU A 136 -6.37 -9.09 -2.68
CA LEU A 136 -7.49 -8.18 -2.92
C LEU A 136 -7.22 -7.25 -4.12
N LEU A 137 -6.03 -6.65 -4.21
CA LEU A 137 -5.63 -5.81 -5.35
C LEU A 137 -5.69 -6.60 -6.66
N LEU A 138 -5.11 -7.81 -6.69
CA LEU A 138 -5.06 -8.64 -7.88
C LEU A 138 -6.46 -9.05 -8.35
N THR A 139 -7.35 -9.43 -7.42
CA THR A 139 -8.75 -9.73 -7.72
C THR A 139 -9.47 -8.50 -8.26
N ALA A 140 -9.27 -7.33 -7.64
CA ALA A 140 -9.88 -6.08 -8.08
C ALA A 140 -9.43 -5.69 -9.49
N VAL A 141 -8.13 -5.77 -9.76
CA VAL A 141 -7.53 -5.49 -11.07
C VAL A 141 -8.03 -6.46 -12.13
N LEU A 142 -8.08 -7.76 -11.83
CA LEU A 142 -8.57 -8.76 -12.78
C LEU A 142 -10.04 -8.51 -13.11
N PHE A 143 -10.88 -8.35 -12.08
CA PHE A 143 -12.30 -8.08 -12.26
C PHE A 143 -12.55 -6.78 -13.03
N SER A 144 -11.88 -5.68 -12.66
CA SER A 144 -12.05 -4.40 -13.35
C SER A 144 -11.53 -4.45 -14.79
N THR A 145 -10.47 -5.21 -15.06
CA THR A 145 -9.96 -5.40 -16.43
C THR A 145 -10.96 -6.17 -17.29
N LEU A 146 -11.55 -7.23 -16.76
CA LEU A 146 -12.53 -8.07 -17.47
C LEU A 146 -13.88 -7.36 -17.68
N ALA A 147 -14.30 -6.54 -16.71
CA ALA A 147 -15.54 -5.78 -16.79
C ALA A 147 -15.44 -4.53 -17.69
N ALA A 148 -14.23 -4.12 -18.06
CA ALA A 148 -14.02 -2.91 -18.82
C ALA A 148 -14.39 -3.08 -20.30
N SER A 149 -14.91 -2.01 -20.86
CA SER A 149 -15.36 -1.84 -22.24
C SER A 149 -14.62 -0.65 -22.90
N PRO A 150 -14.65 -0.56 -24.24
CA PRO A 150 -14.18 0.63 -24.94
C PRO A 150 -14.93 1.90 -24.53
N ASP A 151 -14.25 3.04 -24.50
CA ASP A 151 -14.89 4.35 -24.32
C ASP A 151 -15.61 4.84 -25.60
N ASP A 152 -16.30 5.98 -25.52
CA ASP A 152 -17.02 6.60 -26.65
C ASP A 152 -16.12 6.94 -27.85
N MET A 153 -14.80 6.96 -27.67
CA MET A 153 -13.82 7.18 -28.72
C MET A 153 -13.12 5.88 -29.14
N GLY A 154 -13.66 4.71 -28.77
CA GLY A 154 -13.16 3.39 -29.11
C GLY A 154 -11.91 2.95 -28.35
N ARG A 155 -11.49 3.66 -27.29
CA ARG A 155 -10.29 3.30 -26.52
C ARG A 155 -10.61 2.16 -25.56
N ALA A 156 -9.95 1.02 -25.76
CA ALA A 156 -10.20 -0.19 -24.99
C ALA A 156 -9.95 -0.02 -23.48
N GLY A 157 -10.86 -0.58 -22.68
CA GLY A 157 -10.68 -0.78 -21.24
C GLY A 157 -10.67 0.47 -20.39
N ARG A 158 -11.35 1.55 -20.82
CA ARG A 158 -11.42 2.84 -20.12
C ARG A 158 -12.82 3.21 -19.64
N ALA A 159 -13.82 2.41 -19.99
CA ALA A 159 -15.19 2.60 -19.59
C ALA A 159 -15.79 1.28 -19.06
N VAL A 160 -16.93 1.36 -18.39
CA VAL A 160 -17.80 0.21 -18.13
C VAL A 160 -19.17 0.54 -18.69
N ALA A 161 -19.78 -0.41 -19.38
CA ALA A 161 -21.08 -0.24 -20.04
C ALA A 161 -22.03 -1.35 -19.61
N ALA A 162 -23.31 -1.02 -19.46
CA ALA A 162 -24.37 -2.00 -19.26
C ALA A 162 -25.58 -1.62 -20.10
N SER A 163 -26.26 -2.64 -20.62
CA SER A 163 -27.57 -2.53 -21.25
C SER A 163 -28.60 -3.31 -20.43
N TRP A 164 -29.82 -2.79 -20.37
CA TRP A 164 -30.94 -3.45 -19.72
C TRP A 164 -32.24 -3.15 -20.46
N THR A 165 -33.20 -4.07 -20.37
CA THR A 165 -34.57 -3.85 -20.84
C THR A 165 -35.40 -3.34 -19.68
N GLN A 166 -36.23 -2.34 -19.95
CA GLN A 166 -37.23 -1.85 -19.02
C GLN A 166 -38.52 -1.63 -19.79
N GLY A 167 -39.63 -2.14 -19.27
CA GLY A 167 -40.95 -1.97 -19.87
C GLY A 167 -42.05 -2.07 -18.82
N ASP A 168 -43.09 -1.26 -19.00
CA ASP A 168 -44.25 -1.19 -18.11
C ASP A 168 -45.42 -2.03 -18.66
N GLY A 169 -45.11 -3.13 -19.37
CA GLY A 169 -46.08 -4.05 -19.96
C GLY A 169 -46.69 -3.62 -21.31
N ALA A 170 -46.61 -2.34 -21.70
CA ALA A 170 -47.12 -1.82 -22.97
C ALA A 170 -46.03 -1.46 -24.01
N ALA A 171 -44.79 -1.24 -23.56
CA ALA A 171 -43.63 -1.03 -24.43
C ALA A 171 -42.36 -1.47 -23.69
N GLU A 172 -41.57 -2.35 -24.31
CA GLU A 172 -40.22 -2.69 -23.85
C GLU A 172 -39.20 -1.80 -24.56
N GLY A 173 -38.42 -1.04 -23.80
CA GLY A 173 -37.28 -0.26 -24.30
C GLY A 173 -35.96 -0.90 -23.90
N VAL A 174 -34.98 -0.88 -24.81
CA VAL A 174 -33.58 -1.20 -24.49
C VAL A 174 -32.87 0.09 -24.09
N PHE A 175 -32.35 0.13 -22.87
CA PHE A 175 -31.59 1.23 -22.31
C PHE A 175 -30.12 0.84 -22.17
N GLY A 176 -29.24 1.84 -22.23
CA GLY A 176 -27.80 1.66 -22.06
C GLY A 176 -27.20 2.78 -21.24
N SER A 177 -26.13 2.47 -20.51
CA SER A 177 -25.37 3.43 -19.70
C SER A 177 -23.89 3.11 -19.80
N LEU A 178 -23.07 4.17 -19.80
CA LEU A 178 -21.63 4.10 -19.90
C LEU A 178 -21.00 5.02 -18.84
N ARG A 179 -19.98 4.52 -18.14
CA ARG A 179 -19.20 5.27 -17.15
C ARG A 179 -17.72 5.28 -17.52
N SER A 180 -17.11 6.45 -17.51
CA SER A 180 -15.67 6.65 -17.72
C SER A 180 -15.19 7.82 -16.86
N PRO A 181 -13.99 7.77 -16.24
CA PRO A 181 -12.97 6.72 -16.35
C PRO A 181 -13.18 5.53 -15.41
N TYR A 182 -13.28 4.32 -15.98
CA TYR A 182 -13.31 3.07 -15.23
C TYR A 182 -11.90 2.44 -15.14
N PRO A 183 -11.48 1.85 -14.00
CA PRO A 183 -10.13 1.29 -13.80
C PRO A 183 -9.91 -0.05 -14.53
N GLY A 184 -10.12 -0.08 -15.85
CA GLY A 184 -9.89 -1.23 -16.72
C GLY A 184 -8.46 -1.36 -17.26
N SER A 185 -8.28 -2.16 -18.33
CA SER A 185 -6.96 -2.50 -18.90
C SER A 185 -6.07 -1.28 -19.22
N PHE A 186 -6.67 -0.16 -19.60
CA PHE A 186 -5.96 1.09 -19.88
C PHE A 186 -5.14 1.59 -18.67
N TYR A 187 -5.66 1.39 -17.45
CA TYR A 187 -5.01 1.80 -16.21
C TYR A 187 -4.31 0.63 -15.51
N THR A 188 -4.89 -0.57 -15.55
CA THR A 188 -4.38 -1.72 -14.80
C THR A 188 -3.05 -2.26 -15.34
N LEU A 189 -2.75 -2.03 -16.62
CA LEU A 189 -1.40 -2.29 -17.16
C LEU A 189 -0.32 -1.56 -16.36
N TRP A 190 -0.52 -0.26 -16.12
CA TRP A 190 0.43 0.55 -15.36
C TRP A 190 0.47 0.20 -13.88
N VAL A 191 -0.66 -0.22 -13.31
CA VAL A 191 -0.73 -0.80 -11.96
C VAL A 191 0.15 -2.05 -11.89
N GLY A 192 0.07 -2.95 -12.87
CA GLY A 192 0.88 -4.16 -12.95
C GLY A 192 2.39 -3.85 -13.01
N ILE A 193 2.79 -2.92 -13.88
CA ILE A 193 4.20 -2.49 -13.99
C ILE A 193 4.69 -1.90 -12.65
N ALA A 194 3.94 -0.97 -12.07
CA ALA A 194 4.31 -0.35 -10.79
C ALA A 194 4.35 -1.36 -9.63
N LEU A 195 3.46 -2.37 -9.64
CA LEU A 195 3.46 -3.44 -8.65
C LEU A 195 4.73 -4.29 -8.76
N VAL A 196 5.15 -4.66 -9.98
CA VAL A 196 6.40 -5.40 -10.20
C VAL A 196 7.60 -4.60 -9.69
N LEU A 197 7.67 -3.30 -10.01
CA LEU A 197 8.73 -2.41 -9.52
C LEU A 197 8.78 -2.37 -7.98
N LEU A 198 7.62 -2.24 -7.33
CA LEU A 198 7.52 -2.23 -5.87
C LEU A 198 7.97 -3.57 -5.27
N LEU A 199 7.51 -4.70 -5.83
CA LEU A 199 7.88 -6.04 -5.37
C LEU A 199 9.38 -6.29 -5.52
N VAL A 200 10.00 -5.85 -6.63
CA VAL A 200 11.44 -5.94 -6.84
C VAL A 200 12.19 -5.08 -5.82
N ALA A 201 11.79 -3.82 -5.61
CA ALA A 201 12.41 -2.93 -4.62
C ALA A 201 12.31 -3.51 -3.19
N THR A 202 11.15 -4.06 -2.83
CA THR A 202 10.93 -4.78 -1.56
C THR A 202 11.82 -6.00 -1.44
N GLY A 203 11.90 -6.85 -2.48
CA GLY A 203 12.74 -8.04 -2.50
C GLY A 203 14.23 -7.72 -2.35
N ILE A 204 14.72 -6.69 -3.05
CA ILE A 204 16.09 -6.18 -2.92
C ILE A 204 16.33 -5.69 -1.50
N GLY A 205 15.45 -4.84 -0.95
CA GLY A 205 15.60 -4.28 0.39
C GLY A 205 15.62 -5.35 1.49
N LEU A 206 14.73 -6.33 1.40
CA LEU A 206 14.67 -7.47 2.32
C LEU A 206 15.92 -8.36 2.18
N GLY A 207 16.35 -8.65 0.95
CA GLY A 207 17.57 -9.41 0.67
C GLY A 207 18.83 -8.74 1.21
N MET A 208 18.97 -7.43 1.01
CA MET A 208 20.07 -6.63 1.57
C MET A 208 20.05 -6.62 3.10
N THR A 209 18.87 -6.51 3.70
CA THR A 209 18.71 -6.52 5.17
C THR A 209 19.13 -7.87 5.77
N ALA A 210 18.72 -8.98 5.15
CA ALA A 210 19.09 -10.32 5.62
C ALA A 210 20.58 -10.64 5.41
N ARG A 211 21.15 -10.27 4.26
CA ARG A 211 22.55 -10.53 3.89
C ARG A 211 23.55 -9.56 4.51
N ARG A 212 23.09 -8.62 5.33
CA ARG A 212 23.97 -7.66 6.02
C ARG A 212 25.01 -8.42 6.86
N PRO A 213 26.33 -8.16 6.70
CA PRO A 213 27.36 -8.71 7.57
C PRO A 213 27.19 -8.23 9.01
N ARG A 214 27.54 -9.08 9.98
CA ARG A 214 27.52 -8.74 11.41
C ARG A 214 28.94 -8.44 11.87
N ASN A 215 29.14 -7.41 12.71
CA ASN A 215 30.43 -7.10 13.30
C ASN A 215 30.45 -7.60 14.74
N GLY A 216 31.37 -8.52 15.05
CA GLY A 216 31.61 -9.01 16.42
C GLY A 216 30.68 -10.14 16.87
N ALA A 217 31.12 -10.79 17.95
CA ALA A 217 30.41 -11.89 18.62
C ALA A 217 29.75 -11.45 19.94
N ASP A 218 29.83 -10.16 20.29
CA ASP A 218 29.22 -9.61 21.50
C ASP A 218 27.69 -9.82 21.48
N PRO A 219 27.12 -10.56 22.44
CA PRO A 219 25.68 -10.83 22.52
C PRO A 219 24.80 -9.57 22.52
N GLU A 220 25.29 -8.46 23.04
CA GLU A 220 24.54 -7.20 23.06
C GLU A 220 24.47 -6.56 21.67
N LEU A 221 25.62 -6.43 20.99
CA LEU A 221 25.68 -5.93 19.61
C LEU A 221 24.87 -6.82 18.66
N VAL A 222 24.89 -8.13 18.92
CA VAL A 222 24.07 -9.14 18.26
C VAL A 222 22.59 -8.79 18.39
N ARG A 223 22.08 -8.67 19.63
CA ARG A 223 20.68 -8.36 19.92
C ARG A 223 20.22 -7.06 19.26
N VAL A 224 21.05 -6.01 19.34
CA VAL A 224 20.77 -4.71 18.75
C VAL A 224 20.69 -4.78 17.22
N ASP A 225 21.62 -5.48 16.56
CA ASP A 225 21.60 -5.61 15.11
C ASP A 225 20.37 -6.38 14.60
N ASP A 226 19.95 -7.44 15.29
CA ASP A 226 18.76 -8.20 14.92
C ASP A 226 17.49 -7.37 15.10
N ALA A 227 17.40 -6.58 16.17
CA ALA A 227 16.31 -5.63 16.38
C ALA A 227 16.21 -4.63 15.22
N LEU A 228 17.35 -4.08 14.76
CA LEU A 228 17.40 -3.16 13.63
C LEU A 228 16.99 -3.82 12.31
N ARG A 229 17.42 -5.06 12.05
CA ARG A 229 17.00 -5.82 10.87
C ARG A 229 15.49 -6.03 10.85
N ARG A 230 14.89 -6.37 12.00
CA ARG A 230 13.43 -6.52 12.15
C ARG A 230 12.70 -5.21 11.91
N ILE A 231 13.18 -4.10 12.48
CA ILE A 231 12.60 -2.76 12.27
C ILE A 231 12.66 -2.34 10.80
N THR A 232 13.77 -2.61 10.13
CA THR A 232 13.96 -2.32 8.70
C THR A 232 13.06 -3.20 7.85
N ALA A 233 13.02 -4.51 8.09
CA ALA A 233 12.15 -5.44 7.38
C ALA A 233 10.67 -5.08 7.58
N GLU A 234 10.26 -4.72 8.80
CA GLU A 234 8.93 -4.23 9.12
C GLU A 234 8.60 -2.96 8.33
N GLY A 235 9.52 -1.99 8.28
CA GLY A 235 9.34 -0.76 7.49
C GLY A 235 9.20 -1.03 5.99
N ILE A 236 9.98 -1.94 5.43
CA ILE A 236 9.91 -2.32 4.01
C ILE A 236 8.57 -3.01 3.69
N VAL A 237 8.14 -3.96 4.52
CA VAL A 237 6.86 -4.68 4.34
C VAL A 237 5.68 -3.72 4.55
N ALA A 238 5.77 -2.80 5.51
CA ALA A 238 4.78 -1.75 5.69
C ALA A 238 4.70 -0.81 4.48
N GLY A 239 5.84 -0.43 3.89
CA GLY A 239 5.88 0.32 2.63
C GLY A 239 5.17 -0.40 1.49
N LEU A 240 5.41 -1.71 1.32
CA LEU A 240 4.67 -2.55 0.38
C LEU A 240 3.16 -2.53 0.66
N GLY A 241 2.76 -2.68 1.94
CA GLY A 241 1.37 -2.62 2.37
C GLY A 241 0.69 -1.28 2.06
N VAL A 242 1.40 -0.16 2.23
CA VAL A 242 0.91 1.18 1.86
C VAL A 242 0.67 1.26 0.35
N GLY A 243 1.61 0.82 -0.48
CA GLY A 243 1.47 0.87 -1.93
C GLY A 243 0.30 0.01 -2.44
N VAL A 244 0.27 -1.25 -2.00
CA VAL A 244 -0.77 -2.22 -2.39
C VAL A 244 -2.14 -1.80 -1.87
N GLY A 245 -2.24 -1.40 -0.60
CA GLY A 245 -3.48 -0.92 0.00
C GLY A 245 -4.01 0.35 -0.67
N GLY A 246 -3.12 1.30 -1.00
CA GLY A 246 -3.50 2.52 -1.71
C GLY A 246 -4.00 2.27 -3.12
N ALA A 247 -3.34 1.39 -3.89
CA ALA A 247 -3.81 1.01 -5.22
C ALA A 247 -5.12 0.23 -5.17
N ALA A 248 -5.26 -0.72 -4.23
CA ALA A 248 -6.50 -1.48 -4.05
C ALA A 248 -7.66 -0.54 -3.70
N PHE A 249 -7.45 0.40 -2.77
CA PHE A 249 -8.44 1.41 -2.42
C PHE A 249 -8.87 2.23 -3.63
N ALA A 250 -7.93 2.76 -4.42
CA ALA A 250 -8.24 3.57 -5.59
C ALA A 250 -9.05 2.81 -6.63
N VAL A 251 -8.62 1.60 -7.01
CA VAL A 251 -9.31 0.75 -8.01
C VAL A 251 -10.70 0.36 -7.52
N LEU A 252 -10.83 -0.13 -6.29
CA LEU A 252 -12.09 -0.60 -5.73
C LEU A 252 -13.09 0.53 -5.48
N LEU A 253 -12.61 1.69 -5.04
CA LEU A 253 -13.47 2.85 -4.80
C LEU A 253 -14.04 3.37 -6.11
N VAL A 254 -13.19 3.67 -7.10
CA VAL A 254 -13.67 4.22 -8.39
C VAL A 254 -14.51 3.20 -9.14
N GLY A 255 -14.00 1.96 -9.28
CA GLY A 255 -14.74 0.89 -9.95
C GLY A 255 -16.06 0.56 -9.25
N GLY A 256 -16.08 0.53 -7.91
CA GLY A 256 -17.30 0.29 -7.15
C GLY A 256 -18.34 1.40 -7.32
N MET A 257 -17.91 2.67 -7.27
CA MET A 257 -18.79 3.82 -7.50
C MET A 257 -19.39 3.81 -8.91
N ASP A 258 -18.58 3.53 -9.94
CA ASP A 258 -19.05 3.46 -11.31
C ASP A 258 -20.10 2.34 -11.50
N LEU A 259 -19.87 1.16 -10.92
CA LEU A 259 -20.80 0.03 -10.99
C LEU A 259 -22.13 0.33 -10.31
N VAL A 260 -22.12 0.90 -9.10
CA VAL A 260 -23.35 1.30 -8.39
C VAL A 260 -24.15 2.34 -9.19
N GLN A 261 -23.47 3.19 -9.95
CA GLN A 261 -24.08 4.26 -10.74
C GLN A 261 -24.39 3.88 -12.19
N LEU A 262 -24.08 2.65 -12.62
CA LEU A 262 -24.15 2.27 -14.03
C LEU A 262 -25.60 2.03 -14.48
N ALA A 263 -26.31 1.11 -13.83
CA ALA A 263 -27.66 0.71 -14.23
C ALA A 263 -28.41 0.11 -13.03
N PRO A 264 -29.76 0.11 -13.03
CA PRO A 264 -30.56 -0.56 -12.00
C PRO A 264 -30.55 -2.09 -12.14
N VAL A 265 -29.40 -2.67 -12.49
CA VAL A 265 -29.20 -4.12 -12.59
C VAL A 265 -28.75 -4.63 -11.21
N PRO A 266 -29.53 -5.49 -10.53
CA PRO A 266 -29.22 -5.90 -9.16
C PRO A 266 -27.83 -6.51 -8.99
N LEU A 267 -27.40 -7.34 -9.95
CA LEU A 267 -26.09 -7.99 -9.91
C LEU A 267 -24.93 -6.99 -10.02
N VAL A 268 -25.05 -5.99 -10.92
CA VAL A 268 -24.04 -4.93 -11.11
C VAL A 268 -23.96 -4.06 -9.86
N THR A 269 -25.11 -3.71 -9.30
CA THR A 269 -25.19 -2.93 -8.06
C THR A 269 -24.55 -3.69 -6.90
N ALA A 270 -24.83 -4.98 -6.75
CA ALA A 270 -24.21 -5.83 -5.74
C ALA A 270 -22.69 -5.90 -5.90
N ALA A 271 -22.18 -6.10 -7.12
CA ALA A 271 -20.74 -6.09 -7.40
C ALA A 271 -20.09 -4.73 -7.06
N GLY A 272 -20.79 -3.63 -7.32
CA GLY A 272 -20.36 -2.29 -6.91
C GLY A 272 -20.27 -2.14 -5.40
N VAL A 273 -21.30 -2.59 -4.65
CA VAL A 273 -21.30 -2.58 -3.18
C VAL A 273 -20.18 -3.44 -2.59
N VAL A 274 -19.97 -4.67 -3.10
CA VAL A 274 -18.86 -5.52 -2.67
C VAL A 274 -17.51 -4.84 -2.92
N SER A 275 -17.36 -4.17 -4.07
CA SER A 275 -16.15 -3.42 -4.39
C SER A 275 -15.93 -2.27 -3.39
N LEU A 276 -16.97 -1.53 -3.04
CA LEU A 276 -16.88 -0.45 -2.03
C LEU A 276 -16.51 -0.98 -0.64
N LEU A 277 -17.06 -2.12 -0.21
CA LEU A 277 -16.66 -2.77 1.03
C LEU A 277 -15.18 -3.21 1.00
N GLY A 278 -14.72 -3.74 -0.14
CA GLY A 278 -13.32 -4.02 -0.39
C GLY A 278 -12.43 -2.77 -0.28
N ALA A 279 -12.90 -1.62 -0.79
CA ALA A 279 -12.20 -0.34 -0.66
C ALA A 279 -12.03 0.05 0.82
N VAL A 280 -13.07 -0.14 1.66
CA VAL A 280 -12.95 0.09 3.11
C VAL A 280 -11.87 -0.78 3.74
N VAL A 281 -11.83 -2.08 3.40
CA VAL A 281 -10.79 -3.01 3.89
C VAL A 281 -9.40 -2.53 3.44
N ALA A 282 -9.26 -2.13 2.18
CA ALA A 282 -8.01 -1.60 1.64
C ALA A 282 -7.55 -0.32 2.34
N LEU A 283 -8.48 0.60 2.66
CA LEU A 283 -8.20 1.84 3.38
C LEU A 283 -7.71 1.57 4.81
N VAL A 284 -8.37 0.66 5.52
CA VAL A 284 -7.94 0.24 6.88
C VAL A 284 -6.56 -0.39 6.83
N GLY A 285 -6.31 -1.25 5.83
CA GLY A 285 -5.00 -1.88 5.59
C GLY A 285 -3.90 -0.85 5.29
N LEU A 286 -4.19 0.10 4.40
CA LEU A 286 -3.32 1.23 4.04
C LEU A 286 -2.93 2.03 5.28
N ILE A 287 -3.91 2.41 6.09
CA ILE A 287 -3.70 3.21 7.30
C ILE A 287 -2.90 2.43 8.34
N GLY A 288 -3.25 1.16 8.57
CA GLY A 288 -2.50 0.28 9.45
C GLY A 288 -1.03 0.16 9.04
N ALA A 289 -0.78 -0.09 7.75
CA ALA A 289 0.57 -0.15 7.20
C ALA A 289 1.30 1.20 7.31
N GLY A 290 0.62 2.32 7.06
CA GLY A 290 1.18 3.67 7.20
C GLY A 290 1.61 4.00 8.63
N VAL A 291 0.81 3.61 9.63
CA VAL A 291 1.17 3.76 11.04
C VAL A 291 2.40 2.92 11.39
N ILE A 292 2.48 1.68 10.89
CA ILE A 292 3.63 0.80 11.10
C ILE A 292 4.90 1.37 10.46
N LEU A 293 4.75 1.94 9.26
CA LEU A 293 5.82 2.60 8.53
C LEU A 293 6.33 3.84 9.27
N LEU A 294 5.46 4.63 9.90
CA LEU A 294 5.83 5.83 10.65
C LEU A 294 6.38 5.53 12.04
N VAL A 295 5.78 4.55 12.71
CA VAL A 295 6.07 4.18 14.09
C VAL A 295 6.52 2.71 14.12
N PRO A 296 7.80 2.42 13.84
CA PRO A 296 8.34 1.07 13.92
C PRO A 296 8.24 0.52 15.33
N ARG A 297 8.09 -0.80 15.47
CA ARG A 297 8.05 -1.44 16.78
C ARG A 297 9.46 -1.55 17.37
N ASP A 298 9.57 -1.60 18.69
CA ASP A 298 10.80 -2.01 19.34
C ASP A 298 11.13 -3.43 18.92
N GLY A 299 12.31 -3.62 18.31
CA GLY A 299 12.80 -4.93 17.90
C GLY A 299 13.14 -5.86 19.07
N GLY A 300 12.61 -5.58 20.27
CA GLY A 300 12.76 -6.40 21.46
C GLY A 300 12.29 -7.82 21.20
N ALA A 301 13.16 -8.77 21.53
CA ALA A 301 12.84 -10.19 21.54
C ALA A 301 11.69 -10.41 22.52
N ARG A 302 10.57 -10.95 22.02
CA ARG A 302 9.70 -11.77 22.84
C ARG A 302 10.29 -13.17 22.87
#